data_AF-A0A9E4WSH7-F1
#
_entry.id   AF-A0A9E4WSH7-F1
#
_cell.length_a   1.000
_cell.length_b   1.000
_cell.length_c   1.000
_cell.angle_alpha   90.00
_cell.angle_beta   90.00
_cell.angle_gamma   90.00
#
_symmetry.space_group_name_H-M   'P 1'
#
loop_
_entity.id
_entity.type
_entity.pdbx_description
1 polymer ?
#
loop_
_entity_poly.entity_id
_entity_poly.type
_entity_poly.pdbx_seq_one_letter_code
_entity_poly.pdbx_strand_id
1 'polypeptide(L)'
;MTIDQDTMHMLKSEPEAPDLDLSWLEPGTTWGMTASPGRRGLTLDEINKSEAYGQAPDESDNRDMKPRGAAARDAVPRSAYFLRDKADTWSQNASMLYEEAVQRQWSSATDIPWETLKPLPDKVERAMCQFCTFLTEVEFIAGDVPSAWLPKISNDHYEVKLFLASQVMDEARHLDVFRKRAL
;
A
#
# COMPACT_ATOMS: atom_id res chain seq x y z
N MET A 1 -15.70 35.29 -48.71
CA MET A 1 -16.09 35.84 -47.40
C MET A 1 -14.82 35.91 -46.58
N THR A 2 -14.18 37.07 -46.55
CA THR A 2 -12.92 37.30 -45.83
C THR A 2 -13.22 37.35 -44.34
N ILE A 3 -12.50 36.55 -43.55
CA ILE A 3 -12.60 36.59 -42.09
C ILE A 3 -12.12 37.97 -41.66
N ASP A 4 -12.97 38.66 -40.90
CA ASP A 4 -12.71 39.99 -40.39
C ASP A 4 -11.48 40.00 -39.45
N GLN A 5 -10.76 41.12 -39.41
CA GLN A 5 -9.51 41.24 -38.66
C GLN A 5 -9.72 41.07 -37.16
N ASP A 6 -10.87 41.46 -36.61
CA ASP A 6 -11.16 41.28 -35.18
C ASP A 6 -11.41 39.81 -34.86
N THR A 7 -12.07 39.08 -35.77
CA THR A 7 -12.22 37.61 -35.64
C THR A 7 -10.86 36.91 -35.69
N MET A 8 -9.95 37.36 -36.56
CA MET A 8 -8.58 36.84 -36.63
C MET A 8 -7.74 37.20 -35.41
N HIS A 9 -8.00 38.34 -34.77
CA HIS A 9 -7.35 38.75 -33.53
C HIS A 9 -7.83 37.89 -32.35
N MET A 10 -9.14 37.70 -32.20
CA MET A 10 -9.73 36.83 -31.16
C MET A 10 -9.28 35.37 -31.27
N LEU A 11 -9.10 34.85 -32.48
CA LEU A 11 -8.59 33.48 -32.68
C LEU A 11 -7.09 33.34 -32.37
N LYS A 12 -6.34 34.46 -32.30
CA LYS A 12 -4.90 34.48 -32.04
C LYS A 12 -4.54 34.93 -30.62
N SER A 13 -5.42 35.64 -29.95
CA SER A 13 -5.27 36.04 -28.56
C SER A 13 -5.98 35.02 -27.68
N GLU A 14 -5.25 34.31 -26.82
CA GLU A 14 -5.88 33.63 -25.70
C GLU A 14 -6.55 34.72 -24.84
N PRO A 15 -7.87 34.65 -24.59
CA PRO A 15 -8.52 35.60 -23.70
C PRO A 15 -7.84 35.51 -22.33
N GLU A 16 -7.50 36.66 -21.77
CA GLU A 16 -6.90 36.75 -20.44
C GLU A 16 -7.83 36.02 -19.46
N ALA A 17 -7.31 34.98 -18.79
CA ALA A 17 -8.13 34.19 -17.89
C ALA A 17 -8.70 35.12 -16.81
N PRO A 18 -10.01 35.07 -16.52
CA PRO A 18 -10.58 35.92 -15.48
C PRO A 18 -9.88 35.64 -14.16
N ASP A 19 -9.63 36.70 -13.38
CA ASP A 19 -9.10 36.57 -12.02
C ASP A 19 -10.05 35.67 -11.21
N LEU A 20 -9.60 34.45 -10.94
CA LEU A 20 -10.34 33.46 -10.17
C LEU A 20 -10.11 33.74 -8.68
N ASP A 21 -11.18 34.05 -7.96
CA ASP A 21 -11.14 34.04 -6.50
C ASP A 21 -11.05 32.59 -6.00
N LEU A 22 -9.83 32.21 -5.62
CA LEU A 22 -9.49 30.91 -5.06
C LEU A 22 -9.24 31.02 -3.55
N SER A 23 -9.72 32.06 -2.86
CA SER A 23 -9.50 32.19 -1.41
C SER A 23 -10.16 31.07 -0.60
N TRP A 24 -11.19 30.42 -1.16
CA TRP A 24 -11.83 29.23 -0.61
C TRP A 24 -10.97 27.96 -0.76
N LEU A 25 -10.06 27.96 -1.75
CA LEU A 25 -9.10 26.89 -1.94
C LEU A 25 -7.99 27.19 -0.94
N GLU A 26 -8.02 26.50 0.19
CA GLU A 26 -6.89 26.42 1.10
C GLU A 26 -6.05 25.22 0.67
N PRO A 27 -5.12 25.35 -0.30
CA PRO A 27 -4.26 24.24 -0.70
C PRO A 27 -3.37 23.89 0.49
N GLY A 28 -3.84 22.97 1.34
CA GLY A 28 -3.10 22.49 2.49
C GLY A 28 -1.71 22.02 2.09
N THR A 29 -0.70 22.76 2.53
CA THR A 29 0.75 22.48 2.76
C THR A 29 1.54 21.55 1.83
N THR A 30 0.99 21.08 0.71
CA THR A 30 1.56 19.95 -0.07
C THR A 30 1.67 20.20 -1.57
N TRP A 31 1.21 21.35 -2.06
CA TRP A 31 1.35 21.74 -3.46
C TRP A 31 2.80 22.10 -3.81
N GLY A 32 3.21 21.79 -5.05
CA GLY A 32 4.56 22.06 -5.55
C GLY A 32 5.62 21.07 -5.07
N MET A 33 5.23 20.00 -4.37
CA MET A 33 6.16 18.96 -3.93
C MET A 33 6.47 17.99 -5.05
N THR A 34 7.74 17.60 -5.16
CA THR A 34 8.21 16.62 -6.15
C THR A 34 9.02 15.53 -5.46
N ALA A 35 8.66 14.28 -5.70
CA ALA A 35 9.45 13.12 -5.34
C ALA A 35 10.45 12.82 -6.47
N SER A 36 11.66 12.40 -6.13
CA SER A 36 12.68 12.05 -7.09
C SER A 36 13.23 10.68 -6.72
N PRO A 37 13.36 9.74 -7.67
CA PRO A 37 13.89 8.41 -7.37
C PRO A 37 15.31 8.50 -6.80
N GLY A 38 15.58 7.70 -5.77
CA GLY A 38 16.92 7.48 -5.23
C GLY A 38 17.62 6.29 -5.89
N ARG A 39 18.71 5.82 -5.27
CA ARG A 39 19.46 4.63 -5.73
C ARG A 39 18.60 3.37 -5.75
N ARG A 40 17.59 3.29 -4.89
CA ARG A 40 16.67 2.14 -4.74
C ARG A 40 15.36 2.31 -5.54
N GLY A 41 15.29 3.31 -6.42
CA GLY A 41 14.05 3.68 -7.10
C GLY A 41 13.26 4.71 -6.30
N LEU A 42 11.94 4.73 -6.52
CA LEU A 42 11.01 5.64 -5.85
C LEU A 42 10.32 4.89 -4.71
N THR A 43 10.88 4.95 -3.50
CA THR A 43 10.35 4.26 -2.31
C THR A 43 9.41 5.15 -1.49
N LEU A 44 8.74 4.54 -0.50
CA LEU A 44 7.97 5.24 0.53
C LEU A 44 8.76 6.40 1.16
N ASP A 45 10.05 6.22 1.45
CA ASP A 45 10.88 7.27 2.04
C ASP A 45 11.10 8.45 1.09
N GLU A 46 11.18 8.22 -0.23
CA GLU A 46 11.30 9.29 -1.23
C GLU A 46 9.98 10.02 -1.52
N ILE A 47 8.83 9.41 -1.24
CA ILE A 47 7.51 10.07 -1.39
C ILE A 47 7.02 10.73 -0.09
N ASN A 48 7.47 10.26 1.07
CA ASN A 48 7.09 10.74 2.41
C ASN A 48 7.80 12.05 2.79
N LYS A 49 7.69 13.08 1.92
CA LYS A 49 8.44 14.33 2.08
C LYS A 49 7.68 15.46 2.79
N SER A 50 6.35 15.47 2.75
CA SER A 50 5.58 16.57 3.32
C SER A 50 5.39 16.40 4.82
N GLU A 51 5.18 17.48 5.55
CA GLU A 51 4.84 17.37 6.98
C GLU A 51 3.50 16.64 7.16
N ALA A 52 2.50 16.99 6.34
CA ALA A 52 1.16 16.41 6.41
C ALA A 52 1.10 14.91 6.07
N TYR A 53 1.92 14.43 5.13
CA TYR A 53 1.91 13.06 4.64
C TYR A 53 3.10 12.23 5.14
N GLY A 54 4.28 12.84 5.26
CA GLY A 54 5.54 12.14 5.54
C GLY A 54 5.85 11.92 7.01
N GLN A 55 5.18 12.64 7.93
CA GLN A 55 5.38 12.46 9.36
C GLN A 55 4.19 11.74 10.01
N ALA A 56 4.46 10.53 10.50
CA ALA A 56 3.53 9.79 11.33
C ALA A 56 3.38 10.46 12.71
N PRO A 57 2.15 10.86 13.13
CA PRO A 57 1.93 11.47 14.43
C PRO A 57 2.12 10.44 15.56
N ASP A 58 2.51 10.93 16.74
CA ASP A 58 2.72 10.08 17.92
C ASP A 58 1.39 9.52 18.47
N GLU A 59 0.32 10.32 18.48
CA GLU A 59 -1.06 9.89 18.70
C GLU A 59 -1.93 10.32 17.50
N SER A 60 -2.76 9.41 17.00
CA SER A 60 -3.64 9.65 15.85
C SER A 60 -5.05 10.11 16.27
N ASP A 61 -5.47 11.30 15.86
CA ASP A 61 -6.85 11.77 15.98
C ASP A 61 -7.76 11.41 14.80
N ASN A 62 -7.20 10.73 13.80
CA ASN A 62 -7.96 10.18 12.67
C ASN A 62 -9.03 9.20 13.17
N ARG A 63 -10.29 9.49 12.84
CA ARG A 63 -11.45 8.66 13.18
C ARG A 63 -12.39 8.46 12.01
N ASP A 64 -12.01 8.82 10.80
CA ASP A 64 -12.85 8.78 9.61
C ASP A 64 -12.22 7.93 8.50
N MET A 65 -11.17 7.17 8.85
CA MET A 65 -10.39 6.33 7.93
C MET A 65 -9.76 7.10 6.77
N LYS A 66 -9.66 8.42 6.85
CA LYS A 66 -8.95 9.20 5.85
C LYS A 66 -7.49 8.72 5.76
N PRO A 67 -6.87 8.72 4.57
CA PRO A 67 -5.43 8.57 4.46
C PRO A 67 -4.70 9.66 5.25
N ARG A 68 -3.48 9.39 5.73
CA ARG A 68 -2.63 10.42 6.36
C ARG A 68 -2.45 11.60 5.41
N GLY A 69 -2.54 12.83 5.92
CA GLY A 69 -2.41 14.06 5.13
C GLY A 69 -3.64 14.46 4.31
N ALA A 70 -4.69 13.63 4.24
CA ALA A 70 -5.95 14.03 3.63
C ALA A 70 -6.75 14.96 4.56
N ALA A 71 -7.56 15.84 3.98
CA ALA A 71 -8.48 16.69 4.72
C ALA A 71 -9.58 15.86 5.39
N ALA A 72 -9.91 16.20 6.64
CA ALA A 72 -11.04 15.60 7.35
C ALA A 72 -12.38 16.04 6.75
N ARG A 73 -13.41 15.21 6.89
CA ARG A 73 -14.76 15.54 6.43
C ARG A 73 -15.77 15.30 7.56
N ASP A 74 -16.39 16.37 8.03
CA ASP A 74 -17.29 16.34 9.20
C ASP A 74 -18.47 15.37 9.07
N ALA A 75 -18.96 15.14 7.85
CA ALA A 75 -20.10 14.26 7.61
C ALA A 75 -19.76 12.75 7.62
N VAL A 76 -18.48 12.37 7.78
CA VAL A 76 -18.06 10.96 7.71
C VAL A 76 -18.29 10.28 9.06
N PRO A 77 -18.90 9.07 9.07
CA PRO A 77 -19.06 8.30 10.30
C PRO A 77 -17.72 8.04 10.98
N ARG A 78 -17.71 8.13 12.31
CA ARG A 78 -16.52 7.83 13.10
C ARG A 78 -16.26 6.32 13.10
N SER A 79 -15.15 5.90 12.52
CA SER A 79 -14.56 4.58 12.68
C SER A 79 -13.74 4.51 13.97
N ALA A 80 -13.76 3.34 14.60
CA ALA A 80 -12.98 3.08 15.80
C ALA A 80 -11.66 2.42 15.43
N TYR A 81 -10.57 3.20 15.44
CA TYR A 81 -9.23 2.64 15.58
C TYR A 81 -8.95 2.36 17.06
N PHE A 82 -8.43 1.17 17.34
CA PHE A 82 -8.09 0.74 18.70
C PHE A 82 -6.60 0.94 19.02
N LEU A 83 -5.76 1.02 17.99
CA LEU A 83 -4.33 1.30 18.10
C LEU A 83 -4.05 2.66 17.44
N ARG A 84 -4.09 3.71 18.26
CA ARG A 84 -3.92 5.11 17.85
C ARG A 84 -2.53 5.65 18.17
N ASP A 85 -1.80 4.99 19.05
CA ASP A 85 -0.49 5.43 19.50
C ASP A 85 0.59 4.78 18.64
N LYS A 86 1.54 5.61 18.19
CA LYS A 86 2.68 5.19 17.40
C LYS A 86 3.54 4.20 18.18
N ALA A 87 3.66 4.38 19.50
CA ALA A 87 4.41 3.47 20.37
C ALA A 87 3.89 2.02 20.34
N ASP A 88 2.60 1.81 20.04
CA ASP A 88 1.98 0.47 20.04
C ASP A 88 2.19 -0.29 18.73
N THR A 89 2.44 0.42 17.62
CA THR A 89 2.39 -0.16 16.27
C THR A 89 3.65 0.06 15.46
N TRP A 90 4.44 1.08 15.80
CA TRP A 90 5.44 1.61 14.89
C TRP A 90 6.74 0.83 14.91
N SER A 91 7.29 0.64 13.72
CA SER A 91 8.68 0.25 13.56
C SER A 91 9.38 1.19 12.60
N GLN A 92 10.58 1.64 12.97
CA GLN A 92 11.40 2.54 12.15
C GLN A 92 11.81 1.90 10.81
N ASN A 93 11.80 0.58 10.73
CA ASN A 93 12.14 -0.17 9.53
C ASN A 93 10.92 -0.56 8.67
N ALA A 94 9.69 -0.22 9.06
CA ALA A 94 8.48 -0.69 8.39
C ALA A 94 8.45 -0.34 6.89
N SER A 95 8.80 0.91 6.54
CA SER A 95 8.89 1.34 5.13
C SER A 95 9.89 0.51 4.35
N MET A 96 11.10 0.32 4.89
CA MET A 96 12.15 -0.47 4.23
C MET A 96 11.75 -1.94 4.07
N LEU A 97 11.14 -2.54 5.09
CA LEU A 97 10.68 -3.93 5.04
C LEU A 97 9.56 -4.11 4.01
N TYR A 98 8.65 -3.14 3.92
CA TYR A 98 7.63 -3.13 2.86
C TYR A 98 8.27 -3.10 1.46
N GLU A 99 9.25 -2.23 1.23
CA GLU A 99 9.95 -2.14 -0.07
C GLU A 99 10.66 -3.45 -0.41
N GLU A 100 11.34 -4.07 0.56
CA GLU A 100 11.97 -5.38 0.36
C GLU A 100 10.93 -6.46 0.02
N ALA A 101 9.82 -6.50 0.76
CA ALA A 101 8.75 -7.47 0.56
C ALA A 101 8.13 -7.35 -0.83
N VAL A 102 7.87 -6.13 -1.31
CA VAL A 102 7.31 -5.89 -2.65
C VAL A 102 8.31 -6.23 -3.75
N GLN A 103 9.60 -5.96 -3.57
CA GLN A 103 10.63 -6.25 -4.57
C GLN A 103 10.88 -7.75 -4.76
N ARG A 104 10.64 -8.57 -3.73
CA ARG A 104 10.95 -10.01 -3.73
C ARG A 104 9.72 -10.90 -3.90
N GLN A 105 8.63 -10.34 -4.38
CA GLN A 105 7.42 -11.11 -4.68
C GLN A 105 7.73 -12.19 -5.72
N TRP A 106 7.13 -13.35 -5.53
CA TRP A 106 7.20 -14.52 -6.41
C TRP A 106 5.82 -15.17 -6.48
N SER A 107 5.51 -15.92 -7.52
CA SER A 107 4.24 -16.60 -7.69
C SER A 107 4.46 -18.10 -7.84
N SER A 108 3.77 -18.86 -6.99
CA SER A 108 3.68 -20.31 -7.11
C SER A 108 3.09 -20.75 -8.46
N ALA A 109 2.38 -19.90 -9.21
CA ALA A 109 1.81 -20.27 -10.50
C ALA A 109 2.81 -20.18 -11.66
N THR A 110 3.80 -19.29 -11.56
CA THR A 110 4.71 -18.95 -12.68
C THR A 110 6.18 -19.21 -12.39
N ASP A 111 6.60 -19.08 -11.12
CA ASP A 111 8.02 -19.03 -10.77
C ASP A 111 8.54 -20.38 -10.26
N ILE A 112 7.65 -21.35 -10.07
CA ILE A 112 7.99 -22.72 -9.73
C ILE A 112 7.78 -23.61 -10.96
N PRO A 113 8.83 -24.31 -11.44
CA PRO A 113 8.75 -25.18 -12.61
C PRO A 113 8.13 -26.54 -12.24
N TRP A 114 6.83 -26.55 -11.94
CA TRP A 114 6.10 -27.74 -11.48
C TRP A 114 6.21 -28.93 -12.42
N GLU A 115 6.31 -28.68 -13.72
CA GLU A 115 6.48 -29.71 -14.77
C GLU A 115 7.78 -30.50 -14.65
N THR A 116 8.77 -29.97 -13.91
CA THR A 116 10.05 -30.65 -13.68
C THR A 116 10.04 -31.61 -12.49
N LEU A 117 8.95 -31.64 -11.71
CA LEU A 117 8.80 -32.56 -10.57
C LEU A 117 8.83 -34.00 -11.04
N LYS A 118 9.60 -34.81 -10.31
CA LYS A 118 9.68 -36.25 -10.51
C LYS A 118 8.96 -36.96 -9.36
N PRO A 119 8.29 -38.09 -9.61
CA PRO A 119 7.68 -38.88 -8.55
C PRO A 119 8.70 -39.27 -7.49
N LEU A 120 8.34 -39.11 -6.22
CA LEU A 120 9.10 -39.66 -5.09
C LEU A 120 8.60 -41.09 -4.77
N PRO A 121 9.40 -41.90 -4.05
CA PRO A 121 8.91 -43.17 -3.53
C PRO A 121 7.66 -42.97 -2.65
N ASP A 122 6.67 -43.85 -2.77
CA ASP A 122 5.32 -43.68 -2.18
C ASP A 122 5.30 -43.25 -0.70
N LYS A 123 6.19 -43.83 0.12
CA LYS A 123 6.27 -43.49 1.55
C LYS A 123 6.79 -42.06 1.77
N VAL A 124 7.73 -41.62 0.95
CA VAL A 124 8.30 -40.27 1.00
C VAL A 124 7.28 -39.27 0.45
N GLU A 125 6.62 -39.61 -0.66
CA GLU A 125 5.58 -38.76 -1.24
C GLU A 125 4.44 -38.52 -0.24
N ARG A 126 3.94 -39.59 0.41
CA ARG A 126 2.92 -39.47 1.46
C ARG A 126 3.37 -38.62 2.63
N ALA A 127 4.61 -38.77 3.08
CA ALA A 127 5.16 -37.94 4.17
C ALA A 127 5.25 -36.47 3.76
N MET A 128 5.65 -36.19 2.52
CA MET A 128 5.70 -34.83 1.97
C MET A 128 4.32 -34.21 1.87
N CYS A 129 3.31 -34.93 1.35
CA CYS A 129 1.93 -34.45 1.31
C CYS A 129 1.40 -34.14 2.71
N GLN A 130 1.68 -34.99 3.70
CA GLN A 130 1.27 -34.74 5.10
C GLN A 130 1.95 -33.51 5.69
N PHE A 131 3.24 -33.33 5.41
CA PHE A 131 3.99 -32.17 5.88
C PHE A 131 3.51 -30.87 5.22
N CYS A 132 3.30 -30.87 3.90
CA CYS A 132 2.74 -29.72 3.19
C CYS A 132 1.30 -29.41 3.63
N THR A 133 0.49 -30.42 3.96
CA THR A 133 -0.84 -30.22 4.55
C THR A 133 -0.74 -29.49 5.89
N PHE A 134 0.18 -29.92 6.76
CA PHE A 134 0.43 -29.23 8.03
C PHE A 134 0.92 -27.78 7.81
N LEU A 135 1.86 -27.55 6.90
CA LEU A 135 2.32 -26.20 6.59
C LEU A 135 1.18 -25.32 6.05
N THR A 136 0.28 -25.86 5.23
CA THR A 136 -0.91 -25.13 4.77
C THR A 136 -1.77 -24.60 5.94
N GLU A 137 -1.92 -25.39 7.00
CA GLU A 137 -2.63 -24.97 8.22
C GLU A 137 -1.86 -23.88 8.98
N VAL A 138 -0.53 -24.00 9.06
CA VAL A 138 0.34 -22.99 9.67
C VAL A 138 0.23 -21.66 8.94
N GLU A 139 0.33 -21.66 7.60
CA GLU A 139 0.28 -20.41 6.82
C GLU A 139 -1.09 -19.75 6.86
N PHE A 140 -2.17 -20.53 6.99
CA PHE A 140 -3.50 -19.96 7.20
C PHE A 140 -3.55 -19.13 8.50
N ILE A 141 -3.02 -19.67 9.60
CA ILE A 141 -2.98 -18.96 10.89
C ILE A 141 -2.00 -17.78 10.82
N ALA A 142 -0.85 -17.97 10.17
CA ALA A 142 0.16 -16.93 10.00
C ALA A 142 -0.36 -15.74 9.18
N GLY A 143 -1.27 -15.95 8.23
CA GLY A 143 -1.95 -14.87 7.51
C GLY A 143 -3.12 -14.25 8.28
N ASP A 144 -3.98 -15.08 8.88
CA ASP A 144 -5.24 -14.64 9.51
C ASP A 144 -4.98 -13.81 10.78
N VAL A 145 -4.08 -14.26 11.66
CA VAL A 145 -3.83 -13.59 12.95
C VAL A 145 -3.28 -12.17 12.77
N PRO A 146 -2.26 -11.90 11.92
CA PRO A 146 -1.81 -10.55 11.66
C PRO A 146 -2.86 -9.70 10.94
N SER A 147 -3.67 -10.29 10.05
CA SER A 147 -4.71 -9.55 9.31
C SER A 147 -5.75 -8.91 10.23
N ALA A 148 -6.05 -9.54 11.36
CA ALA A 148 -7.00 -9.03 12.36
C ALA A 148 -6.60 -7.69 12.99
N TRP A 149 -5.33 -7.28 12.86
CA TRP A 149 -4.81 -6.01 13.37
C TRP A 149 -4.91 -4.86 12.35
N LEU A 150 -4.90 -5.15 11.05
CA LEU A 150 -5.00 -4.14 9.99
C LEU A 150 -6.16 -3.13 10.17
N PRO A 151 -7.41 -3.55 10.50
CA PRO A 151 -8.50 -2.59 10.71
C PRO A 151 -8.38 -1.80 12.03
N LYS A 152 -7.54 -2.25 12.98
CA LYS A 152 -7.39 -1.63 14.30
C LYS A 152 -6.34 -0.53 14.33
N ILE A 153 -5.34 -0.61 13.43
CA ILE A 153 -4.25 0.36 13.28
C ILE A 153 -4.75 1.59 12.51
N SER A 154 -4.47 2.79 13.01
CA SER A 154 -4.79 4.04 12.32
C SER A 154 -4.17 4.12 10.93
N ASN A 155 -4.89 4.72 9.98
CA ASN A 155 -4.34 5.05 8.65
C ASN A 155 -3.23 6.12 8.73
N ASP A 156 -3.07 6.80 9.86
CA ASP A 156 -1.93 7.68 10.10
C ASP A 156 -0.61 6.90 10.35
N HIS A 157 -0.67 5.59 10.54
CA HIS A 157 0.49 4.70 10.66
C HIS A 157 0.57 3.69 9.50
N TYR A 158 0.25 4.14 8.28
CA TYR A 158 0.03 3.25 7.14
C TYR A 158 1.27 2.44 6.73
N GLU A 159 2.49 2.88 7.04
CA GLU A 159 3.72 2.13 6.68
C GLU A 159 3.73 0.76 7.34
N VAL A 160 3.30 0.70 8.61
CA VAL A 160 3.13 -0.54 9.36
C VAL A 160 2.05 -1.39 8.70
N LYS A 161 0.93 -0.76 8.28
CA LYS A 161 -0.18 -1.46 7.62
C LYS A 161 0.24 -2.03 6.26
N LEU A 162 1.03 -1.30 5.48
CA LEU A 162 1.55 -1.75 4.20
C LEU A 162 2.47 -2.95 4.38
N PHE A 163 3.39 -2.90 5.34
CA PHE A 163 4.24 -4.05 5.63
C PHE A 163 3.42 -5.25 6.11
N LEU A 164 2.50 -5.07 7.06
CA LEU A 164 1.63 -6.14 7.55
C LEU A 164 0.79 -6.76 6.42
N ALA A 165 0.25 -5.93 5.52
CA ALA A 165 -0.49 -6.39 4.36
C ALA A 165 0.40 -7.21 3.40
N SER A 166 1.67 -6.83 3.22
CA SER A 166 2.60 -7.65 2.44
C SER A 166 2.82 -9.02 3.05
N GLN A 167 2.95 -9.11 4.39
CA GLN A 167 3.08 -10.41 5.07
C GLN A 167 1.83 -11.28 4.87
N VAL A 168 0.63 -10.70 5.00
CA VAL A 168 -0.62 -11.43 4.72
C VAL A 168 -0.65 -11.99 3.28
N MET A 169 -0.14 -11.22 2.31
CA MET A 169 -0.03 -11.68 0.93
C MET A 169 1.05 -12.74 0.72
N ASP A 170 2.17 -12.67 1.45
CA ASP A 170 3.20 -13.70 1.45
C ASP A 170 2.64 -15.03 1.95
N GLU A 171 1.90 -15.03 3.07
CA GLU A 171 1.31 -16.26 3.60
C GLU A 171 0.22 -16.84 2.70
N ALA A 172 -0.53 -16.01 1.98
CA ALA A 172 -1.45 -16.50 0.95
C ALA A 172 -0.71 -17.24 -0.18
N ARG A 173 0.50 -16.79 -0.56
CA ARG A 173 1.33 -17.45 -1.59
C ARG A 173 1.99 -18.71 -1.04
N HIS A 174 2.40 -18.71 0.23
CA HIS A 174 2.89 -19.90 0.91
C HIS A 174 1.80 -20.98 1.03
N LEU A 175 0.59 -20.59 1.41
CA LEU A 175 -0.57 -21.48 1.45
C LEU A 175 -0.81 -22.15 0.09
N ASP A 176 -0.78 -21.37 -1.00
CA ASP A 176 -0.98 -21.91 -2.34
C ASP A 176 0.15 -22.86 -2.78
N VAL A 177 1.42 -22.56 -2.49
CA VAL A 177 2.53 -23.46 -2.84
C VAL A 177 2.45 -24.80 -2.13
N PHE A 178 2.14 -24.80 -0.82
CA PHE A 178 2.04 -26.04 -0.06
C PHE A 178 0.82 -26.86 -0.45
N ARG A 179 -0.30 -26.18 -0.74
CA ARG A 179 -1.49 -26.85 -1.28
C ARG A 179 -1.21 -27.50 -2.63
N LYS A 180 -0.54 -26.81 -3.55
CA LYS A 180 -0.15 -27.37 -4.85
C LYS A 180 0.81 -28.54 -4.72
N ARG A 181 1.76 -28.49 -3.77
CA ARG A 181 2.69 -29.60 -3.54
C ARG A 181 2.01 -30.83 -2.91
N ALA A 182 0.93 -30.64 -2.17
CA ALA A 182 0.23 -31.74 -1.50
C ALA A 182 -0.74 -32.52 -2.40
N LEU A 183 -1.22 -31.91 -3.50
CA LEU A 183 -2.18 -32.46 -4.46
C LEU A 183 -1.50 -33.05 -5.70
#